data_AF-A0A3C0IT35-F1
#
_entry.id   AF-A0A3C0IT35-F1
#
_cell.length_a   1.000
_cell.length_b   1.000
_cell.length_c   1.000
_cell.angle_alpha   90.00
_cell.angle_beta   90.00
_cell.angle_gamma   90.00
#
_symmetry.space_group_name_H-M   'P 1'
#
loop_
_entity.id
_entity.type
_entity.pdbx_description
1 polymer ?
#
loop_
_entity_poly.entity_id
_entity_poly.type
_entity_poly.pdbx_seq_one_letter_code
_entity_poly.pdbx_strand_id
1 'polypeptide(L)' 'MSYPYQIRSLEQYHNDYQRSVADPARFWSEIASYFTWKKYWHHVTDWNFS' A
#
# COMPACT_ATOMS: atom_id res chain seq x y z
N MET A 1 11.62 14.38 -6.88
CA MET A 1 10.27 14.34 -6.29
C MET A 1 10.26 13.39 -5.11
N SER A 2 9.48 13.68 -4.06
CA SER A 2 9.24 12.82 -2.89
C SER A 2 7.87 12.17 -3.04
N TYR A 3 7.78 10.84 -3.08
CA TYR A 3 6.48 10.18 -3.08
C TYR A 3 6.00 9.94 -1.64
N PRO A 4 4.70 10.08 -1.34
CA PRO A 4 4.16 9.92 0.01
C PRO A 4 4.31 8.49 0.54
N TYR A 5 4.34 7.50 -0.35
CA TYR A 5 4.57 6.08 -0.03
C TYR A 5 6.05 5.67 -0.08
N GLN A 6 6.98 6.62 -0.25
CA GLN A 6 8.40 6.31 -0.29
C GLN A 6 8.94 6.04 1.11
N ILE A 7 9.47 4.83 1.31
CA ILE A 7 10.14 4.42 2.54
C ILE A 7 11.55 5.03 2.58
N ARG A 8 11.89 5.72 3.67
CA ARG A 8 13.16 6.46 3.83
C ARG A 8 14.03 5.98 4.97
N SER A 9 13.48 5.20 5.89
CA SER A 9 14.19 4.65 7.03
C SER A 9 13.79 3.19 7.23
N LEU A 10 14.68 2.45 7.90
CA LEU A 10 14.42 1.06 8.25
C LEU A 10 13.23 0.93 9.22
N GLU A 11 13.08 1.89 10.12
CA GLU A 11 11.93 1.95 11.04
C GLU A 11 10.61 2.14 10.30
N GLN A 12 10.61 3.01 9.28
CA GLN A 12 9.44 3.21 8.42
C GLN A 12 9.12 1.94 7.63
N TYR A 13 10.15 1.24 7.11
CA TYR A 13 9.96 -0.05 6.44
C TYR A 13 9.24 -1.06 7.33
N HIS A 14 9.67 -1.22 8.58
CA HIS A 14 9.06 -2.19 9.49
C HIS A 14 7.60 -1.85 9.80
N ASN A 15 7.28 -0.57 10.05
CA ASN A 15 5.91 -0.13 10.28
C ASN A 15 5.01 -0.34 9.07
N ASP A 16 5.46 0.10 7.88
CA ASP A 16 4.69 -0.03 6.64
C ASP A 16 4.51 -1.50 6.25
N TYR A 17 5.54 -2.34 6.45
CA TYR A 17 5.46 -3.78 6.24
C TYR A 17 4.42 -4.43 7.15
N GLN A 18 4.45 -4.14 8.46
CA GLN A 18 3.43 -4.66 9.38
C GLN A 18 2.02 -4.25 8.96
N ARG A 19 1.82 -3.00 8.54
CA ARG A 19 0.52 -2.53 8.03
C ARG A 19 0.11 -3.23 6.74
N SER A 20 1.05 -3.45 5.83
CA SER A 20 0.80 -4.12 4.55
C SER A 20 0.34 -5.58 4.71
N VAL A 21 0.72 -6.24 5.81
CA VAL A 21 0.34 -7.63 6.11
C VAL A 21 -0.89 -7.69 7.01
N ALA A 22 -1.03 -6.77 7.97
CA ALA A 22 -2.17 -6.74 8.89
C ALA A 22 -3.47 -6.28 8.24
N ASP A 23 -3.42 -5.27 7.36
CA ASP A 23 -4.58 -4.76 6.61
C ASP A 23 -4.16 -4.42 5.17
N PRO A 24 -3.91 -5.45 4.34
CA PRO A 24 -3.42 -5.28 2.97
C PRO A 24 -4.39 -4.46 2.11
N ALA A 25 -5.70 -4.71 2.22
CA ALA A 25 -6.69 -4.05 1.39
C ALA A 25 -6.72 -2.54 1.64
N ARG A 26 -6.67 -2.10 2.91
CA ARG A 26 -6.60 -0.67 3.22
C ARG A 26 -5.26 -0.08 2.79
N PHE A 27 -4.15 -0.71 3.16
CA PHE A 27 -2.80 -0.19 2.87
C PHE A 27 -2.55 0.00 1.37
N TRP A 28 -2.82 -1.04 0.57
CA TRP A 28 -2.62 -0.98 -0.88
C TRP A 28 -3.63 -0.06 -1.58
N SER A 29 -4.84 0.11 -1.02
CA SER A 29 -5.81 1.08 -1.55
C SER A 29 -5.33 2.51 -1.34
N GLU A 30 -4.79 2.84 -0.17
CA GLU A 30 -4.22 4.17 0.10
C GLU A 30 -3.08 4.50 -0.86
N ILE A 31 -2.18 3.53 -1.10
CA ILE A 31 -1.10 3.69 -2.07
C ILE A 31 -1.66 3.88 -3.49
N ALA A 32 -2.60 3.04 -3.89
CA ALA A 32 -3.23 3.10 -5.21
C ALA A 32 -3.97 4.43 -5.45
N SER A 33 -4.53 5.06 -4.41
CA SER A 33 -5.20 6.37 -4.51
C SER A 33 -4.27 7.52 -4.92
N TYR A 34 -2.95 7.40 -4.74
CA TYR A 34 -2.00 8.43 -5.20
C TYR A 34 -1.73 8.37 -6.72
N PHE A 35 -2.22 7.35 -7.41
CA PHE A 35 -2.07 7.21 -8.86
C PHE A 35 -3.34 7.65 -9.59
N THR A 36 -3.18 8.13 -10.82
CA THR A 36 -4.31 8.46 -11.68
C THR A 36 -4.75 7.24 -12.46
N TRP A 37 -5.99 6.79 -12.24
CA TRP A 37 -6.54 5.61 -12.89
C TRP A 37 -7.50 6.01 -14.01
N LYS A 38 -7.37 5.37 -15.18
CA LYS A 38 -8.37 5.47 -16.26
C LYS A 38 -9.66 4.71 -15.93
N LYS A 39 -9.56 3.67 -15.09
CA LYS A 39 -10.68 2.89 -14.55
C LYS A 39 -10.32 2.45 -13.13
N TYR A 40 -11.19 2.71 -12.16
CA TYR A 40 -10.98 2.32 -10.77
C TYR A 40 -11.04 0.80 -10.59
N TRP A 41 -10.32 0.30 -9.59
CA TRP A 41 -10.34 -1.11 -9.20
C TRP A 41 -11.57 -1.41 -8.32
N HIS A 42 -12.17 -2.58 -8.49
CA HIS A 42 -13.25 -3.06 -7.62
C HIS A 42 -12.72 -3.94 -6.47
N HIS A 43 -11.54 -4.54 -6.65
CA HIS A 43 -10.89 -5.41 -5.69
C HIS A 43 -9.43 -4.95 -5.53
N VAL A 44 -9.02 -4.68 -4.29
CA VAL A 44 -7.70 -4.09 -4.03
C VAL A 44 -6.60 -5.15 -4.03
N THR A 45 -6.85 -6.28 -3.37
CA THR A 45 -5.88 -7.36 -3.21
C THR A 45 -6.60 -8.71 -3.12
N ASP A 46 -6.32 -9.62 -4.06
CA ASP A 46 -6.64 -11.04 -3.92
C ASP A 46 -5.31 -11.74 -3.60
N TRP A 47 -5.01 -11.87 -2.31
CA TRP A 47 -3.76 -12.50 -1.88
C TRP A 47 -3.99 -13.38 -0.66
N ASN A 48 -3.31 -14.52 -0.64
CA ASN A 48 -3.26 -15.41 0.50
C ASN A 48 -1.89 -15.24 1.17
N PHE A 49 -1.86 -14.60 2.35
CA PHE A 49 -0.63 -14.41 3.14
C PHE A 49 -0.33 -15.62 4.05
N SER A 50 -0.97 -16.77 3.79
CA SER A 50 -0.83 -18.02 4.57
C SER A 50 0.11 -19.01 3.90
#